data_AF-A0A2V9AA54-F1
#
_entry.id   AF-A0A2V9AA54-F1
#
_cell.length_a   1.000
_cell.length_b   1.000
_cell.length_c   1.000
_cell.angle_alpha   90.00
_cell.angle_beta   90.00
_cell.angle_gamma   90.00
#
_symmetry.space_group_name_H-M   'P 1'
#
loop_
_entity.id
_entity.type
_entity.pdbx_description
1 polymer ?
#
loop_
_entity_poly.entity_id
_entity_poly.type
_entity_poly.pdbx_seq_one_letter_code
_entity_poly.pdbx_strand_id
1 'polypeptide(L)'
;MPLWPKVNSLWRSLMERQKVEDDLTNEIRSYCELLEQQKIREGVDPVTARREASIELGGAEKLKEEVRNVRRGAAFDVLGAELRQSLRGLRRNPSLAVLGTTMLSLGMGASIVVFSIFQSALLKPLPFRDSNRLLAIWETRLDRGIDQASFSEANFWDVRSYNHSFSEVGAYHYDEANLTGLGPAEKVVACEVSAGFLRTLGVSPILGRDFSYDDDRGGFRNPVVIIGNKFWKTRFGSDPNILGKALRLNDKAYVVIGVLPPGEPWIDDQLYMPFGYRPDADRDSWEFQVIGRLKPGTTQEAAQVDLAQIAGSLAQSFPEQDKGIGFFFTPSSTWVASQTTRRALWVLLGAVTFLLLIACLNIANLLLARGTARMREIAVRTALGASRARLIRFVM
;
A
#
# COMPACT_ATOMS: atom_id res chain seq x y z
N MET A 1 -0.64 -20.74 25.71
CA MET A 1 -1.91 -21.46 25.99
C MET A 1 -2.65 -21.66 24.67
N PRO A 2 -2.87 -22.89 24.18
CA PRO A 2 -3.37 -23.08 22.82
C PRO A 2 -4.87 -22.81 22.76
N LEU A 3 -5.30 -22.00 21.80
CA LEU A 3 -6.71 -21.63 21.52
C LEU A 3 -7.53 -22.78 20.89
N TRP A 4 -6.86 -23.85 20.47
CA TRP A 4 -7.44 -25.01 19.76
C TRP A 4 -8.47 -25.86 20.54
N PRO A 5 -8.28 -26.16 21.84
CA PRO A 5 -9.26 -26.95 22.61
C PRO A 5 -10.59 -26.21 22.78
N LYS A 6 -10.57 -24.87 22.83
CA LYS A 6 -11.77 -24.03 22.94
C LYS A 6 -12.57 -23.98 21.64
N VAL A 7 -11.91 -24.03 20.49
CA VAL A 7 -12.56 -24.05 19.18
C VAL A 7 -13.24 -25.41 18.95
N ASN A 8 -12.60 -26.51 19.34
CA ASN A 8 -13.18 -27.85 19.22
C ASN A 8 -14.37 -28.09 20.16
N SER A 9 -14.35 -27.55 21.38
CA SER A 9 -15.52 -27.61 22.27
C SER A 9 -16.67 -26.75 21.76
N LEU A 10 -16.37 -25.58 21.18
CA LEU A 10 -17.35 -24.74 20.48
C LEU A 10 -17.99 -25.46 19.29
N TRP A 11 -17.19 -26.12 18.45
CA TRP A 11 -17.67 -26.82 17.26
C TRP A 11 -18.51 -28.05 17.60
N ARG A 12 -18.11 -28.83 18.61
CA ARG A 12 -18.93 -29.94 19.14
C ARG A 12 -20.24 -29.45 19.76
N SER A 13 -20.21 -28.34 20.52
CA SER A 13 -21.44 -27.79 21.11
C SER A 13 -22.43 -27.27 20.06
N LEU A 14 -21.93 -26.87 18.87
CA LEU A 14 -22.75 -26.45 17.74
C LEU A 14 -23.37 -27.63 16.97
N MET A 15 -22.68 -28.78 16.87
CA MET A 15 -23.18 -29.94 16.12
C MET A 15 -24.02 -30.91 16.96
N GLU A 16 -23.71 -31.08 18.25
CA GLU A 16 -24.39 -32.05 19.13
C GLU A 16 -25.41 -31.38 20.06
N ARG A 17 -26.17 -30.41 19.53
CA ARG A 17 -27.16 -29.64 20.27
C ARG A 17 -28.13 -30.50 21.10
N GLN A 18 -28.56 -31.62 20.52
CA GLN A 18 -29.52 -32.54 21.13
C GLN A 18 -28.91 -33.30 22.32
N LYS A 19 -27.65 -33.73 22.20
CA LYS A 19 -26.92 -34.45 23.25
C LYS A 19 -26.64 -33.56 24.47
N VAL A 20 -26.37 -32.28 24.23
CA VAL A 20 -26.14 -31.29 25.29
C VAL A 20 -27.45 -30.92 26.02
N GLU A 21 -28.59 -30.91 25.31
CA GLU A 21 -29.92 -30.73 25.93
C GLU A 21 -30.31 -31.94 26.79
N ASP A 22 -29.97 -33.15 26.33
CA ASP A 22 -30.19 -34.40 27.06
C ASP A 22 -29.31 -34.47 28.32
N ASP A 23 -28.02 -34.10 28.22
CA ASP A 23 -27.10 -34.07 29.36
C ASP A 23 -27.56 -33.08 30.45
N LEU A 24 -28.02 -31.88 30.06
CA LEU A 24 -28.54 -30.89 31.02
C LEU A 24 -29.84 -31.37 31.69
N THR A 25 -30.69 -32.06 30.94
CA THR A 25 -31.94 -32.63 31.48
C THR A 25 -31.63 -33.78 32.45
N ASN A 26 -30.61 -34.57 32.16
CA ASN A 26 -30.13 -35.62 33.05
C ASN A 26 -29.49 -35.02 34.30
N GLU A 27 -28.64 -33.99 34.18
CA GLU A 27 -27.95 -33.34 35.30
C GLU A 27 -28.96 -32.72 36.30
N ILE A 28 -29.98 -32.02 35.79
CA ILE A 28 -31.07 -31.46 36.60
C ILE A 28 -31.88 -32.59 37.26
N ARG A 29 -32.18 -33.69 36.54
CA ARG A 29 -32.91 -34.83 37.10
C ARG A 29 -32.12 -35.50 38.22
N SER A 30 -30.83 -35.74 38.03
CA SER A 30 -29.97 -36.32 39.06
C SER A 30 -29.86 -35.44 40.30
N TYR A 31 -29.86 -34.11 40.14
CA TYR A 31 -29.85 -33.20 41.29
C TYR A 31 -31.19 -33.21 42.05
N CYS A 32 -32.32 -33.29 41.34
CA CYS A 32 -33.64 -33.51 41.96
C CYS A 32 -33.69 -34.82 42.77
N GLU A 33 -33.20 -35.92 42.18
CA GLU A 33 -33.19 -37.24 42.83
C GLU A 33 -32.30 -37.27 44.08
N LEU A 34 -31.18 -36.53 44.05
CA LEU A 34 -30.25 -36.44 45.17
C LEU A 34 -30.83 -35.63 46.34
N LEU A 35 -31.54 -34.53 46.04
CA LEU A 35 -32.31 -33.75 47.02
C LEU A 35 -33.46 -34.57 47.63
N GLU A 36 -34.19 -35.33 46.79
CA GLU A 36 -35.26 -36.22 47.25
C GLU A 36 -34.71 -37.29 48.21
N GLN A 37 -33.59 -37.94 47.86
CA GLN A 37 -32.94 -38.93 48.73
C GLN A 37 -32.40 -38.33 50.03
N GLN A 38 -31.86 -37.10 49.99
CA GLN A 38 -31.38 -36.43 51.18
C GLN A 38 -32.54 -36.15 52.15
N LYS A 39 -33.67 -35.64 51.66
CA LYS A 39 -34.85 -35.37 52.51
C LYS A 39 -35.49 -36.64 53.06
N ILE A 40 -35.47 -37.74 52.29
CA ILE A 40 -35.88 -39.07 52.80
C ILE A 40 -34.95 -39.53 53.93
N ARG A 41 -33.63 -39.30 53.82
CA ARG A 41 -32.67 -39.61 54.91
C ARG A 41 -32.85 -38.75 56.14
N GLU A 42 -33.36 -37.53 55.97
CA GLU A 42 -33.73 -36.62 57.06
C GLU A 42 -35.10 -36.95 57.69
N GLY A 43 -35.78 -38.00 57.21
CA GLY A 43 -37.00 -38.55 57.81
C GLY A 43 -38.31 -38.03 57.22
N VAL A 44 -38.26 -37.32 56.08
CA VAL A 44 -39.45 -36.81 55.39
C VAL A 44 -40.10 -37.92 54.57
N ASP A 45 -41.44 -38.00 54.62
CA ASP A 45 -42.23 -38.95 53.82
C ASP A 45 -41.94 -38.79 52.30
N PRO A 46 -41.80 -39.88 51.52
CA PRO A 46 -41.33 -39.83 50.13
C PRO A 46 -42.17 -38.92 49.22
N VAL A 47 -43.48 -38.85 49.44
CA VAL A 47 -44.38 -38.01 48.63
C VAL A 47 -44.16 -36.53 48.92
N THR A 48 -43.83 -36.20 50.18
CA THR A 48 -43.56 -34.84 50.63
C THR A 48 -42.16 -34.40 50.23
N ALA A 49 -41.17 -35.28 50.33
CA ALA A 49 -39.77 -35.04 49.91
C ALA A 49 -39.69 -34.66 48.43
N ARG A 50 -40.42 -35.36 47.56
CA ARG A 50 -40.46 -35.08 46.12
C ARG A 50 -41.10 -33.72 45.80
N ARG A 51 -42.16 -33.36 46.53
CA ARG A 51 -42.84 -32.08 46.36
C ARG A 51 -41.95 -30.93 46.81
N GLU A 52 -41.30 -31.05 47.96
CA GLU A 52 -40.39 -30.00 48.45
C GLU A 52 -39.14 -29.85 47.58
N ALA A 53 -38.54 -30.95 47.12
CA ALA A 53 -37.42 -30.90 46.19
C ALA A 53 -37.80 -30.17 44.88
N SER A 54 -39.02 -30.38 44.38
CA SER A 54 -39.52 -29.68 43.19
C SER A 54 -39.79 -28.19 43.40
N ILE A 55 -40.15 -27.77 44.62
CA ILE A 55 -40.40 -26.37 44.98
C ILE A 55 -39.08 -25.63 45.21
N GLU A 56 -38.11 -26.26 45.87
CA GLU A 56 -36.79 -25.71 46.20
C GLU A 56 -35.94 -25.45 44.95
N LEU A 57 -36.08 -26.29 43.93
CA LEU A 57 -35.47 -26.08 42.61
C LEU A 57 -36.13 -24.99 41.75
N GLY A 58 -37.18 -24.31 42.24
CA GLY A 58 -37.75 -23.12 41.61
C GLY A 58 -38.41 -23.36 40.24
N GLY A 59 -38.78 -24.61 39.95
CA GLY A 59 -39.28 -25.05 38.64
C GLY A 59 -38.13 -25.32 37.67
N ALA A 60 -37.92 -26.60 37.34
CA ALA A 60 -36.82 -27.06 36.49
C ALA A 60 -36.70 -26.32 35.14
N GLU A 61 -37.80 -25.81 34.59
CA GLU A 61 -37.80 -25.01 33.35
C GLU A 61 -37.22 -23.61 33.52
N LYS A 62 -37.42 -22.98 34.68
CA LYS A 62 -36.89 -21.62 34.94
C LYS A 62 -35.37 -21.65 35.10
N LEU A 63 -34.85 -22.69 35.77
CA LEU A 63 -33.42 -22.93 35.90
C LEU A 63 -32.78 -23.29 34.55
N LYS A 64 -33.46 -24.06 33.69
CA LYS A 64 -33.03 -24.30 32.30
C LYS A 64 -32.93 -23.00 31.50
N GLU A 65 -33.90 -22.08 31.62
CA GLU A 65 -33.86 -20.78 30.94
C GLU A 65 -32.71 -19.88 31.43
N GLU A 66 -32.45 -19.82 32.75
CA GLU A 66 -31.35 -19.03 33.31
C GLU A 66 -29.98 -19.57 32.88
N VAL A 67 -29.78 -20.89 32.93
CA VAL A 67 -28.52 -21.53 32.48
C VAL A 67 -28.31 -21.37 30.97
N ARG A 68 -29.40 -21.37 30.18
CA ARG A 68 -29.37 -21.13 28.74
C ARG A 68 -28.92 -19.71 28.38
N ASN A 69 -29.34 -18.69 29.15
CA ASN A 69 -28.94 -17.30 28.92
C ASN A 69 -27.47 -17.00 29.26
N VAL A 70 -26.85 -17.80 30.14
CA VAL A 70 -25.46 -17.60 30.60
C VAL A 70 -24.42 -18.27 29.69
N ARG A 71 -24.80 -19.29 28.89
CA ARG A 71 -23.85 -19.99 28.01
C ARG A 71 -23.53 -19.20 26.74
N ARG A 72 -22.23 -18.99 26.48
CA ARG A 72 -21.67 -18.37 25.25
C ARG A 72 -22.21 -18.97 23.93
N GLY A 73 -22.71 -20.21 23.92
CA GLY A 73 -23.37 -20.83 22.77
C GLY A 73 -24.70 -20.18 22.38
N ALA A 74 -25.46 -19.64 23.34
CA ALA A 74 -26.70 -18.92 23.06
C ALA A 74 -26.45 -17.60 22.31
N ALA A 75 -25.31 -16.93 22.55
CA ALA A 75 -24.93 -15.75 21.79
C ALA A 75 -24.66 -16.06 20.31
N PHE A 76 -23.98 -17.18 20.02
CA PHE A 76 -23.73 -17.63 18.64
C PHE A 76 -24.99 -18.13 17.94
N ASP A 77 -25.86 -18.86 18.65
CA ASP A 77 -27.16 -19.30 18.11
C ASP A 77 -28.05 -18.10 17.79
N VAL A 78 -28.04 -17.08 18.65
CA VAL A 78 -28.78 -15.84 18.41
C VAL A 78 -28.18 -15.06 17.26
N LEU A 79 -26.86 -14.86 17.21
CA LEU A 79 -26.20 -14.21 16.06
C LEU A 79 -26.48 -14.95 14.75
N GLY A 80 -26.47 -16.28 14.74
CA GLY A 80 -26.78 -17.08 13.57
C GLY A 80 -28.25 -16.97 13.13
N ALA A 81 -29.18 -16.94 14.09
CA ALA A 81 -30.60 -16.71 13.82
C ALA A 81 -30.84 -15.29 13.26
N GLU A 82 -30.21 -14.27 13.85
CA GLU A 82 -30.24 -12.88 13.40
C GLU A 82 -29.67 -12.74 11.98
N LEU A 83 -28.52 -13.38 11.68
CA LEU A 83 -27.91 -13.36 10.35
C LEU A 83 -28.85 -13.97 9.29
N ARG A 84 -29.44 -15.13 9.61
CA ARG A 84 -30.39 -15.83 8.72
C ARG A 84 -31.66 -15.01 8.49
N GLN A 85 -32.14 -14.33 9.52
CA GLN A 85 -33.30 -13.45 9.44
C GLN A 85 -33.01 -12.21 8.60
N SER A 86 -31.84 -11.59 8.76
CA SER A 86 -31.37 -10.47 7.95
C SER A 86 -31.18 -10.85 6.48
N LEU A 87 -30.58 -12.02 6.20
CA LEU A 87 -30.45 -12.58 4.84
C LEU A 87 -31.82 -12.83 4.18
N ARG A 88 -32.78 -13.40 4.93
CA ARG A 88 -34.16 -13.54 4.45
C ARG A 88 -34.84 -12.18 4.21
N GLY A 89 -34.54 -11.20 5.06
CA GLY A 89 -35.01 -9.81 4.91
C GLY A 89 -34.50 -9.14 3.65
N LEU A 90 -33.22 -9.33 3.31
CA LEU A 90 -32.61 -8.89 2.05
C LEU A 90 -33.25 -9.57 0.84
N ARG A 91 -33.40 -10.90 0.87
CA ARG A 91 -34.03 -11.66 -0.23
C ARG A 91 -35.47 -11.25 -0.49
N ARG A 92 -36.23 -10.87 0.54
CA ARG A 92 -37.61 -10.39 0.38
C ARG A 92 -37.70 -9.00 -0.27
N ASN A 93 -36.62 -8.22 -0.26
CA ASN A 93 -36.63 -6.84 -0.77
C ASN A 93 -35.36 -6.56 -1.58
N PRO A 94 -35.29 -7.15 -2.79
CA PRO A 94 -34.09 -7.12 -3.61
C PRO A 94 -33.71 -5.70 -4.04
N SER A 95 -34.67 -4.79 -4.25
CA SER A 95 -34.40 -3.41 -4.66
C SER A 95 -33.51 -2.65 -3.67
N LEU A 96 -33.78 -2.77 -2.37
CA LEU A 96 -32.98 -2.14 -1.32
C LEU A 96 -31.61 -2.79 -1.17
N ALA A 97 -31.54 -4.11 -1.29
CA ALA A 97 -30.27 -4.83 -1.28
C ALA A 97 -29.40 -4.37 -2.46
N VAL A 98 -29.95 -4.31 -3.67
CA VAL A 98 -29.24 -3.86 -4.87
C VAL A 98 -28.81 -2.40 -4.74
N LEU A 99 -29.70 -1.48 -4.33
CA LEU A 99 -29.36 -0.06 -4.17
C LEU A 99 -28.28 0.15 -3.12
N GLY A 100 -28.45 -0.42 -1.92
CA GLY A 100 -27.50 -0.28 -0.83
C GLY A 100 -26.13 -0.90 -1.16
N THR A 101 -26.11 -2.10 -1.74
CA THR A 101 -24.86 -2.74 -2.16
C THR A 101 -24.17 -1.98 -3.28
N THR A 102 -24.90 -1.47 -4.27
CA THR A 102 -24.31 -0.69 -5.38
C THR A 102 -23.71 0.62 -4.88
N MET A 103 -24.43 1.37 -4.02
CA MET A 103 -23.92 2.61 -3.43
C MET A 103 -22.67 2.36 -2.59
N LEU A 104 -22.69 1.34 -1.73
CA LEU A 104 -21.55 1.00 -0.88
C LEU A 104 -20.35 0.51 -1.72
N SER A 105 -20.60 -0.36 -2.70
CA SER A 105 -19.56 -0.90 -3.58
C SER A 105 -18.88 0.20 -4.40
N LEU A 106 -19.66 1.16 -4.92
CA LEU A 106 -19.12 2.28 -5.68
C LEU A 106 -18.30 3.22 -4.78
N GLY A 107 -18.82 3.55 -3.59
CA GLY A 107 -18.11 4.38 -2.61
C GLY A 107 -16.80 3.73 -2.15
N MET A 108 -16.87 2.47 -1.70
CA MET A 108 -15.68 1.72 -1.26
C MET A 108 -14.69 1.50 -2.39
N GLY A 109 -15.16 1.13 -3.59
CA GLY A 109 -14.30 0.92 -4.75
C GLY A 109 -13.52 2.17 -5.14
N ALA A 110 -14.19 3.32 -5.22
CA ALA A 110 -13.54 4.60 -5.47
C ALA A 110 -12.53 4.94 -4.36
N SER A 111 -12.89 4.76 -3.09
CA SER A 111 -11.97 4.99 -1.95
C SER A 111 -10.74 4.11 -2.01
N ILE A 112 -10.89 2.81 -2.31
CA ILE A 112 -9.79 1.85 -2.40
C ILE A 112 -8.82 2.21 -3.53
N VAL A 113 -9.34 2.57 -4.71
CA VAL A 113 -8.52 2.96 -5.86
C VAL A 113 -7.71 4.22 -5.56
N VAL A 114 -8.37 5.27 -5.07
CA VAL A 114 -7.69 6.54 -4.75
C VAL A 114 -6.69 6.35 -3.60
N PHE A 115 -7.06 5.61 -2.56
CA PHE A 115 -6.15 5.32 -1.46
C PHE A 115 -4.93 4.51 -1.91
N SER A 116 -5.10 3.57 -2.85
CA SER A 116 -4.00 2.78 -3.40
C SER A 116 -3.02 3.64 -4.19
N ILE A 117 -3.51 4.58 -5.01
CA ILE A 117 -2.67 5.56 -5.70
C ILE A 117 -1.96 6.47 -4.69
N PHE A 118 -2.70 6.99 -3.70
CA PHE A 118 -2.16 7.83 -2.64
C PHE A 118 -1.05 7.12 -1.87
N GLN A 119 -1.27 5.87 -1.46
CA GLN A 119 -0.30 5.05 -0.75
C GLN A 119 0.94 4.81 -1.62
N SER A 120 0.75 4.44 -2.88
CA SER A 120 1.86 4.19 -3.80
C SER A 120 2.67 5.44 -4.12
N ALA A 121 2.03 6.61 -4.21
CA ALA A 121 2.67 7.85 -4.62
C ALA A 121 3.29 8.64 -3.46
N LEU A 122 2.68 8.60 -2.26
CA LEU A 122 3.07 9.46 -1.13
C LEU A 122 3.62 8.70 0.08
N LEU A 123 3.18 7.45 0.32
CA LEU A 123 3.52 6.72 1.55
C LEU A 123 4.59 5.66 1.34
N LYS A 124 4.65 5.06 0.14
CA LYS A 124 5.68 4.06 -0.16
C LYS A 124 7.03 4.78 -0.29
N PRO A 125 8.01 4.52 0.61
CA PRO A 125 9.32 5.13 0.48
C PRO A 125 9.94 4.67 -0.83
N LEU A 126 10.75 5.55 -1.43
CA LEU A 126 11.52 5.15 -2.59
C LEU A 126 12.42 3.97 -2.20
N PRO A 127 12.57 2.98 -3.09
CA PRO A 127 13.31 1.74 -2.85
C PRO A 127 14.84 1.94 -2.74
N PHE A 128 15.31 3.18 -2.74
CA PHE A 128 16.72 3.50 -2.76
C PHE A 128 17.27 3.50 -1.34
N ARG A 129 18.47 2.94 -1.17
CA ARG A 129 19.18 2.97 0.10
C ARG A 129 19.32 4.42 0.59
N ASP A 130 19.00 4.67 1.85
CA ASP A 130 19.06 6.00 2.48
C ASP A 130 18.41 7.11 1.64
N SER A 131 17.18 6.89 1.15
CA SER A 131 16.45 7.80 0.24
C SER A 131 16.38 9.26 0.75
N ASN A 132 16.45 9.48 2.06
CA ASN A 132 16.45 10.82 2.68
C ASN A 132 17.69 11.66 2.31
N ARG A 133 18.78 11.03 1.88
CA ARG A 133 20.01 11.70 1.42
C ARG A 133 20.07 11.88 -0.09
N LEU A 134 19.09 11.33 -0.81
CA LEU A 134 19.00 11.41 -2.26
C LEU A 134 18.17 12.64 -2.63
N LEU A 135 18.74 13.49 -3.47
CA LEU A 135 18.19 14.78 -3.87
C LEU A 135 18.21 14.87 -5.40
N ALA A 136 17.16 15.44 -6.00
CA ALA A 136 17.23 15.91 -7.39
C ALA A 136 17.77 17.34 -7.39
N ILE A 137 18.77 17.60 -8.21
CA ILE A 137 19.39 18.90 -8.36
C ILE A 137 18.82 19.53 -9.63
N TRP A 138 18.51 20.83 -9.57
CA TRP A 138 17.94 21.61 -10.64
C TRP A 138 18.80 22.85 -10.93
N GLU A 139 18.83 23.25 -12.19
CA GLU A 139 19.43 24.50 -12.64
C GLU A 139 18.38 25.62 -12.59
N THR A 140 18.83 26.85 -12.34
CA THR A 140 18.02 28.07 -12.49
C THR A 140 18.74 29.07 -13.35
N ARG A 141 17.97 29.89 -14.08
CA ARG A 141 18.44 31.01 -14.90
C ARG A 141 17.60 32.23 -14.58
N LEU A 142 17.98 32.93 -13.51
CA LEU A 142 17.21 34.06 -13.01
C LEU A 142 17.21 35.23 -13.99
N ASP A 143 18.26 35.36 -14.80
CA ASP A 143 18.36 36.34 -15.88
C ASP A 143 17.37 36.06 -17.02
N ARG A 144 17.05 34.78 -17.28
CA ARG A 144 16.07 34.33 -18.27
C ARG A 144 14.66 34.12 -17.67
N GLY A 145 14.47 34.37 -16.37
CA GLY A 145 13.20 34.15 -15.66
C GLY A 145 12.84 32.66 -15.49
N ILE A 146 13.83 31.77 -15.48
CA ILE A 146 13.65 30.32 -15.34
C ILE A 146 14.03 29.90 -13.92
N ASP A 147 13.02 29.57 -13.13
CA ASP A 147 13.19 29.19 -11.72
C ASP A 147 13.50 27.70 -11.52
N GLN A 148 13.32 26.88 -12.57
CA GLN A 148 13.63 25.45 -12.55
C GLN A 148 13.85 24.92 -13.97
N ALA A 149 15.03 24.38 -14.23
CA ALA A 149 15.42 23.74 -15.49
C ALA A 149 16.20 22.44 -15.24
N SER A 150 16.16 21.57 -16.25
CA SER A 150 17.13 20.47 -16.38
C SER A 150 18.54 21.04 -16.54
N PHE A 151 19.54 20.22 -16.23
CA PHE A 151 20.95 20.59 -16.36
C PHE A 151 21.40 20.55 -17.81
N SER A 152 22.23 21.52 -18.16
CA SER A 152 23.10 21.41 -19.33
C SER A 152 24.23 20.41 -19.07
N GLU A 153 24.69 19.73 -20.13
CA GLU A 153 25.72 18.68 -20.01
C GLU A 153 26.99 19.19 -19.32
N ALA A 154 27.51 20.35 -19.74
CA ALA A 154 28.74 20.89 -19.17
C ALA A 154 28.59 21.28 -17.69
N ASN A 155 27.45 21.88 -17.32
CA ASN A 155 27.16 22.28 -15.95
C ASN A 155 27.11 21.06 -15.02
N PHE A 156 26.59 19.93 -15.48
CA PHE A 156 26.64 18.69 -14.71
C PHE A 156 28.09 18.27 -14.41
N TRP A 157 28.97 18.30 -15.41
CA TRP A 157 30.38 17.93 -15.23
C TRP A 157 31.12 18.85 -14.27
N ASP A 158 30.83 20.14 -14.33
CA ASP A 158 31.36 21.13 -13.37
C ASP A 158 30.86 20.87 -11.96
N VAL A 159 29.55 20.71 -11.76
CA VAL A 159 28.98 20.40 -10.43
C VAL A 159 29.55 19.10 -9.89
N ARG A 160 29.65 18.05 -10.71
CA ARG A 160 30.25 16.77 -10.33
C ARG A 160 31.70 16.92 -9.89
N SER A 161 32.47 17.82 -10.52
CA SER A 161 33.89 18.01 -10.23
C SER A 161 34.14 18.91 -9.02
N TYR A 162 33.35 19.96 -8.85
CA TYR A 162 33.58 21.00 -7.83
C TYR A 162 32.79 20.82 -6.54
N ASN A 163 31.75 19.98 -6.50
CA ASN A 163 30.98 19.79 -5.29
C ASN A 163 31.78 19.12 -4.16
N HIS A 164 31.46 19.51 -2.93
CA HIS A 164 32.04 18.93 -1.72
C HIS A 164 31.00 18.32 -0.78
N SER A 165 29.72 18.58 -1.02
CA SER A 165 28.61 18.13 -0.17
C SER A 165 28.02 16.78 -0.55
N PHE A 166 28.20 16.35 -1.80
CA PHE A 166 27.68 15.07 -2.30
C PHE A 166 28.78 14.01 -2.32
N SER A 167 28.39 12.79 -1.97
CA SER A 167 29.25 11.60 -2.07
C SER A 167 29.36 11.10 -3.50
N GLU A 168 28.26 11.19 -4.26
CA GLU A 168 28.17 10.87 -5.67
C GLU A 168 27.09 11.77 -6.29
N VAL A 169 27.30 12.15 -7.56
CA VAL A 169 26.37 12.92 -8.38
C VAL A 169 26.24 12.20 -9.72
N GLY A 170 25.01 11.87 -10.09
CA GLY A 170 24.69 11.18 -11.34
C GLY A 170 23.76 12.03 -12.21
N ALA A 171 23.98 12.00 -13.52
CA ALA A 171 23.07 12.55 -14.50
C ALA A 171 22.39 11.43 -15.29
N TYR A 172 21.19 11.70 -15.78
CA TYR A 172 20.49 10.85 -16.70
C TYR A 172 19.57 11.63 -17.64
N HIS A 173 19.35 11.09 -18.84
CA HIS A 173 18.40 11.58 -19.83
C HIS A 173 17.64 10.37 -20.40
N TYR A 174 16.33 10.50 -20.56
CA TYR A 174 15.52 9.45 -21.17
C TYR A 174 15.63 9.56 -22.68
N ASP A 175 15.95 8.44 -23.32
CA ASP A 175 16.09 8.37 -24.77
C ASP A 175 15.40 7.10 -25.30
N GLU A 176 15.37 6.94 -26.62
CA GLU A 176 14.86 5.76 -27.28
C GLU A 176 15.92 5.21 -28.24
N ALA A 177 16.11 3.90 -28.21
CA ALA A 177 17.05 3.23 -29.10
C ALA A 177 16.32 2.27 -30.04
N ASN A 178 16.77 2.21 -31.29
CA ASN A 178 16.33 1.19 -32.23
C ASN A 178 17.20 -0.06 -32.06
N LEU A 179 16.61 -1.11 -31.51
CA LEU A 179 17.24 -2.42 -31.36
C LEU A 179 17.15 -3.19 -32.68
N THR A 180 18.29 -3.67 -33.17
CA THR A 180 18.39 -4.49 -34.39
C THR A 180 19.21 -5.75 -34.17
N GLY A 181 19.08 -6.74 -35.08
CA GLY A 181 19.87 -7.97 -35.05
C GLY A 181 19.34 -9.10 -34.16
N LEU A 182 18.21 -8.90 -33.48
CA LEU A 182 17.53 -9.91 -32.64
C LEU A 182 16.10 -10.23 -33.13
N GLY A 183 15.80 -9.91 -34.39
CA GLY A 183 14.46 -9.99 -34.98
C GLY A 183 14.13 -8.72 -35.77
N PRO A 184 12.82 -8.40 -35.94
CA PRO A 184 12.39 -7.12 -36.49
C PRO A 184 12.97 -5.95 -35.69
N ALA A 185 13.26 -4.84 -36.36
CA ALA A 185 13.69 -3.62 -35.70
C ALA A 185 12.59 -3.12 -34.75
N GLU A 186 12.97 -2.81 -33.52
CA GLU A 186 12.05 -2.39 -32.47
C GLU A 186 12.62 -1.21 -31.70
N LYS A 187 11.74 -0.28 -31.35
CA LYS A 187 12.07 0.86 -30.49
C LYS A 187 12.03 0.42 -29.03
N VAL A 188 13.12 0.58 -28.31
CA VAL A 188 13.26 0.21 -26.90
C VAL A 188 13.57 1.45 -26.07
N VAL A 189 13.11 1.45 -24.82
CA VAL A 189 13.37 2.55 -23.89
C VAL A 189 14.83 2.49 -23.46
N ALA A 190 15.53 3.59 -23.67
CA ALA A 190 16.92 3.75 -23.30
C ALA A 190 17.07 4.90 -22.29
N CYS A 191 18.18 4.90 -21.58
CA CYS A 191 18.54 5.96 -20.68
C CYS A 191 20.04 6.21 -20.82
N GLU A 192 20.37 7.41 -21.24
CA GLU A 192 21.74 7.89 -21.20
C GLU A 192 22.05 8.31 -19.76
N VAL A 193 23.15 7.81 -19.20
CA VAL A 193 23.51 8.03 -17.81
C VAL A 193 24.97 8.41 -17.68
N SER A 194 25.35 9.04 -16.58
CA SER A 194 26.76 9.20 -16.24
C SER A 194 27.27 8.00 -15.46
N ALA A 195 28.56 7.67 -15.56
CA ALA A 195 29.20 6.78 -14.61
C ALA A 195 29.02 7.33 -13.19
N GLY A 196 28.55 6.49 -12.28
CA GLY A 196 28.15 6.89 -10.93
C GLY A 196 26.65 7.05 -10.73
N PHE A 197 25.83 7.12 -11.79
CA PHE A 197 24.37 7.18 -11.67
C PHE A 197 23.78 6.06 -10.80
N LEU A 198 24.15 4.80 -11.07
CA LEU A 198 23.68 3.65 -10.29
C LEU A 198 24.18 3.70 -8.83
N ARG A 199 25.42 4.15 -8.61
CA ARG A 199 25.98 4.37 -7.26
C ARG A 199 25.24 5.47 -6.50
N THR A 200 24.88 6.55 -7.17
CA THR A 200 24.05 7.61 -6.60
C THR A 200 22.70 7.07 -6.15
N LEU A 201 22.07 6.17 -6.91
CA LEU A 201 20.85 5.47 -6.49
C LEU A 201 21.08 4.38 -5.43
N GLY A 202 22.32 3.95 -5.22
CA GLY A 202 22.66 2.84 -4.32
C GLY A 202 22.26 1.48 -4.90
N VAL A 203 22.24 1.36 -6.22
CA VAL A 203 21.92 0.14 -6.97
C VAL A 203 23.21 -0.50 -7.46
N SER A 204 23.29 -1.82 -7.39
CA SER A 204 24.42 -2.58 -7.91
C SER A 204 23.93 -3.69 -8.84
N PRO A 205 24.59 -3.90 -9.99
CA PRO A 205 24.26 -5.00 -10.89
C PRO A 205 24.33 -6.37 -10.19
N ILE A 206 23.39 -7.27 -10.54
CA ILE A 206 23.39 -8.66 -10.05
C ILE A 206 24.32 -9.57 -10.87
N LEU A 207 24.62 -9.16 -12.10
CA LEU A 207 25.57 -9.81 -12.99
C LEU A 207 26.48 -8.74 -13.60
N GLY A 208 27.75 -9.06 -13.76
CA GLY A 208 28.74 -8.17 -14.38
C GLY A 208 29.19 -7.05 -13.46
N ARG A 209 29.36 -5.85 -14.01
CA ARG A 209 29.87 -4.66 -13.31
C ARG A 209 29.06 -3.40 -13.61
N ASP A 210 29.24 -2.40 -12.78
CA ASP A 210 28.77 -1.03 -13.00
C ASP A 210 29.70 -0.27 -13.98
N PHE A 211 29.25 0.88 -14.47
CA PHE A 211 30.05 1.83 -15.24
C PHE A 211 31.21 2.37 -14.39
N SER A 212 32.39 2.32 -14.98
CA SER A 212 33.62 2.94 -14.47
C SER A 212 33.76 4.36 -15.04
N TYR A 213 34.58 5.19 -14.41
CA TYR A 213 34.84 6.54 -14.90
C TYR A 213 35.59 6.55 -16.24
N ASP A 214 36.27 5.46 -16.61
CA ASP A 214 36.90 5.33 -17.92
C ASP A 214 35.89 5.00 -19.03
N ASP A 215 34.73 4.41 -18.70
CA ASP A 215 33.64 4.18 -19.66
C ASP A 215 32.98 5.51 -20.09
N ASP A 216 33.02 6.54 -19.23
CA ASP A 216 32.57 7.89 -19.54
C ASP A 216 33.61 8.69 -20.33
N ARG A 217 34.91 8.34 -20.30
CA ARG A 217 35.95 9.22 -20.85
C ARG A 217 35.97 9.21 -22.38
N GLY A 218 35.92 10.42 -22.96
CA GLY A 218 36.26 10.65 -24.38
C GLY A 218 35.13 10.41 -25.37
N GLY A 219 33.88 10.65 -24.97
CA GLY A 219 32.72 10.68 -25.88
C GLY A 219 32.47 9.37 -26.63
N PHE A 220 32.03 8.32 -25.92
CA PHE A 220 31.62 7.01 -26.48
C PHE A 220 32.73 6.08 -27.00
N ARG A 221 34.00 6.23 -26.57
CA ARG A 221 35.09 5.33 -27.02
C ARG A 221 34.86 3.84 -26.69
N ASN A 222 34.13 3.56 -25.61
CA ASN A 222 33.74 2.22 -25.20
C ASN A 222 32.22 2.08 -25.23
N PRO A 223 31.61 1.58 -26.31
CA PRO A 223 30.16 1.40 -26.37
C PRO A 223 29.77 0.22 -25.47
N VAL A 224 29.37 0.53 -24.24
CA VAL A 224 28.94 -0.45 -23.24
C VAL A 224 27.51 -0.18 -22.82
N VAL A 225 26.80 -1.22 -22.41
CA VAL A 225 25.40 -1.14 -21.97
C VAL A 225 25.17 -1.99 -20.72
N ILE A 226 24.36 -1.47 -19.80
CA ILE A 226 23.79 -2.24 -18.69
C ILE A 226 22.30 -2.43 -18.98
N ILE A 227 21.80 -3.64 -18.77
CA ILE A 227 20.40 -3.99 -19.09
C ILE A 227 19.55 -4.12 -17.83
N GLY A 228 18.32 -3.60 -17.88
CA GLY A 228 17.30 -3.81 -16.85
C GLY A 228 16.91 -5.28 -16.70
N ASN A 229 16.44 -5.68 -15.51
CA ASN A 229 16.13 -7.08 -15.21
C ASN A 229 14.93 -7.59 -16.03
N LYS A 230 13.88 -6.78 -16.16
CA LYS A 230 12.69 -7.10 -16.97
C LYS A 230 13.05 -7.26 -18.44
N PHE A 231 13.90 -6.38 -18.98
CA PHE A 231 14.40 -6.50 -20.35
C PHE A 231 15.17 -7.81 -20.55
N TRP A 232 16.10 -8.11 -19.63
CA TRP A 232 16.88 -9.36 -19.64
C TRP A 232 16.01 -10.63 -19.57
N LYS A 233 15.02 -10.66 -18.67
CA LYS A 233 14.07 -11.77 -18.52
C LYS A 233 13.22 -11.97 -19.77
N THR A 234 12.65 -10.89 -20.29
CA THR A 234 11.66 -10.96 -21.37
C THR A 234 12.32 -11.27 -22.72
N ARG A 235 13.50 -10.71 -22.98
CA ARG A 235 14.17 -10.83 -24.30
C ARG A 235 15.19 -11.95 -24.36
N PHE A 236 15.92 -12.19 -23.28
CA PHE A 236 17.01 -13.16 -23.24
C PHE A 236 16.69 -14.37 -22.36
N GLY A 237 15.46 -14.51 -21.88
CA GLY A 237 15.06 -15.66 -21.05
C GLY A 237 15.86 -15.80 -19.76
N SER A 238 16.43 -14.71 -19.25
CA SER A 238 17.39 -14.72 -18.14
C SER A 238 18.72 -15.47 -18.43
N ASP A 239 19.21 -15.44 -19.67
CA ASP A 239 20.49 -16.06 -20.04
C ASP A 239 21.66 -15.50 -19.20
N PRO A 240 22.33 -16.31 -18.37
CA PRO A 240 23.46 -15.87 -17.56
C PRO A 240 24.70 -15.53 -18.40
N ASN A 241 24.77 -15.97 -19.66
CA ASN A 241 25.87 -15.70 -20.58
C ASN A 241 25.67 -14.41 -21.39
N ILE A 242 24.79 -13.51 -20.94
CA ILE A 242 24.52 -12.24 -21.63
C ILE A 242 25.70 -11.28 -21.59
N LEU A 243 26.58 -11.39 -20.59
CA LEU A 243 27.77 -10.55 -20.43
C LEU A 243 28.72 -10.73 -21.63
N GLY A 244 29.23 -9.62 -22.16
CA GLY A 244 30.12 -9.60 -23.33
C GLY A 244 29.40 -9.72 -24.68
N LYS A 245 28.09 -10.01 -24.71
CA LYS A 245 27.32 -10.00 -25.97
C LYS A 245 27.13 -8.57 -26.47
N ALA A 246 27.13 -8.41 -27.79
CA ALA A 246 26.88 -7.12 -28.43
C ALA A 246 25.40 -6.96 -28.77
N LEU A 247 24.81 -5.83 -28.39
CA LEU A 247 23.49 -5.36 -28.81
C LEU A 247 23.66 -4.27 -29.85
N ARG A 248 22.91 -4.32 -30.96
CA ARG A 248 22.93 -3.23 -31.95
C ARG A 248 21.82 -2.24 -31.63
N LEU A 249 22.20 -1.03 -31.24
CA LEU A 249 21.33 0.07 -30.86
C LEU A 249 21.67 1.27 -31.74
N ASN A 250 20.68 1.81 -32.47
CA ASN A 250 20.88 2.93 -33.40
C ASN A 250 22.08 2.69 -34.36
N ASP A 251 22.13 1.48 -34.93
CA ASP A 251 23.19 0.96 -35.81
C ASP A 251 24.61 0.86 -35.21
N LYS A 252 24.78 1.14 -33.92
CA LYS A 252 26.04 0.97 -33.17
C LYS A 252 26.00 -0.27 -32.29
N ALA A 253 27.13 -0.95 -32.15
CA ALA A 253 27.25 -2.14 -31.30
C ALA A 253 27.67 -1.76 -29.88
N TYR A 254 26.85 -2.13 -28.89
CA TYR A 254 27.10 -1.94 -27.47
C TYR A 254 27.33 -3.29 -26.77
N VAL A 255 28.40 -3.41 -26.00
CA VAL A 255 28.71 -4.63 -25.26
C VAL A 255 27.99 -4.63 -23.91
N VAL A 256 27.25 -5.69 -23.62
CA VAL A 256 26.58 -5.85 -22.32
C VAL A 256 27.62 -6.10 -21.24
N ILE A 257 27.69 -5.21 -20.25
CA ILE A 257 28.65 -5.31 -19.14
C ILE A 257 27.99 -5.61 -17.79
N GLY A 258 26.67 -5.51 -17.70
CA GLY A 258 25.95 -5.79 -16.47
C GLY A 258 24.44 -5.93 -16.62
N VAL A 259 23.81 -6.53 -15.60
CA VAL A 259 22.35 -6.71 -15.47
C VAL A 259 21.90 -6.18 -14.12
N LEU A 260 20.85 -5.36 -14.10
CA LEU A 260 20.30 -4.79 -12.87
C LEU A 260 19.46 -5.79 -12.05
N PRO A 261 19.31 -5.58 -10.73
CA PRO A 261 18.44 -6.39 -9.90
C PRO A 261 16.96 -6.24 -10.28
N PRO A 262 16.12 -7.26 -10.03
CA PRO A 262 14.68 -7.13 -10.19
C PRO A 262 14.11 -6.16 -9.15
N GLY A 263 13.04 -5.45 -9.51
CA GLY A 263 12.08 -4.96 -8.51
C GLY A 263 11.74 -3.47 -8.57
N GLU A 264 12.43 -2.65 -9.37
CA GLU A 264 12.19 -1.21 -9.33
C GLU A 264 11.71 -0.63 -10.66
N PRO A 265 10.43 -0.19 -10.78
CA PRO A 265 9.85 0.29 -12.03
C PRO A 265 10.68 1.35 -12.76
N TRP A 266 11.44 2.13 -12.00
CA TRP A 266 12.28 3.23 -12.48
C TRP A 266 13.54 2.75 -13.20
N ILE A 267 14.00 1.52 -12.94
CA ILE A 267 15.25 0.99 -13.49
C ILE A 267 15.18 -0.40 -14.14
N ASP A 268 13.98 -0.94 -14.32
CA ASP A 268 13.81 -2.37 -14.62
C ASP A 268 13.66 -2.69 -16.13
N ASP A 269 13.13 -1.78 -16.92
CA ASP A 269 12.73 -2.05 -18.33
C ASP A 269 13.58 -1.34 -19.39
N GLN A 270 14.68 -0.71 -18.97
CA GLN A 270 15.47 0.19 -19.81
C GLN A 270 16.86 -0.36 -20.10
N LEU A 271 17.46 0.17 -21.16
CA LEU A 271 18.88 0.02 -21.47
C LEU A 271 19.63 1.25 -20.98
N TYR A 272 20.72 1.05 -20.25
CA TYR A 272 21.55 2.14 -19.72
C TYR A 272 22.83 2.23 -20.51
N MET A 273 23.15 3.43 -21.00
CA MET A 273 24.36 3.69 -21.78
C MET A 273 25.05 4.95 -21.26
N PRO A 274 26.39 4.98 -21.18
CA PRO A 274 27.09 6.20 -20.81
C PRO A 274 26.98 7.25 -21.92
N PHE A 275 26.58 8.49 -21.62
CA PHE A 275 26.67 9.59 -22.61
C PHE A 275 28.10 10.11 -22.77
N GLY A 276 28.95 9.86 -21.77
CA GLY A 276 30.36 10.19 -21.79
C GLY A 276 30.66 11.68 -21.62
N TYR A 277 31.85 11.97 -21.09
CA TYR A 277 32.37 13.32 -20.92
C TYR A 277 32.86 13.89 -22.23
N ARG A 278 32.36 15.09 -22.56
CA ARG A 278 32.80 15.91 -23.69
C ARG A 278 33.35 17.25 -23.18
N PRO A 279 34.62 17.60 -23.47
CA PRO A 279 35.18 18.90 -23.08
C PRO A 279 34.48 20.09 -23.74
N ASP A 280 33.89 19.88 -24.91
CA ASP A 280 33.12 20.83 -25.72
C ASP A 280 31.61 20.71 -25.51
N ALA A 281 31.18 20.10 -24.40
CA ALA A 281 29.77 19.94 -24.04
C ALA A 281 29.03 21.28 -24.04
N ASP A 282 27.79 21.25 -24.52
CA ASP A 282 26.94 22.43 -24.60
C ASP A 282 26.49 22.87 -23.19
N ARG A 283 26.51 24.18 -22.96
CA ARG A 283 26.07 24.84 -21.71
C ARG A 283 24.62 25.30 -21.76
N ASP A 284 23.95 25.18 -22.91
CA ASP A 284 22.53 25.52 -23.11
C ASP A 284 21.64 24.30 -23.44
N SER A 285 22.16 23.06 -23.29
CA SER A 285 21.45 21.85 -23.74
C SER A 285 20.28 21.40 -22.86
N TRP A 286 20.22 21.82 -21.58
CA TRP A 286 19.11 21.60 -20.62
C TRP A 286 18.35 20.27 -20.76
N GLU A 287 19.07 19.16 -20.92
CA GLU A 287 18.48 17.86 -21.22
C GLU A 287 18.64 16.85 -20.09
N PHE A 288 19.59 17.08 -19.17
CA PHE A 288 19.94 16.12 -18.14
C PHE A 288 19.18 16.36 -16.83
N GLN A 289 18.62 15.27 -16.28
CA GLN A 289 18.16 15.23 -14.90
C GLN A 289 19.34 14.83 -14.02
N VAL A 290 19.59 15.60 -12.95
CA VAL A 290 20.72 15.37 -12.05
C VAL A 290 20.23 14.96 -10.68
N ILE A 291 20.87 13.93 -10.14
CA ILE A 291 20.64 13.42 -8.79
C ILE A 291 21.93 13.44 -8.00
N GLY A 292 21.84 13.79 -6.73
CA GLY A 292 22.97 13.83 -5.82
C GLY A 292 22.67 13.06 -4.54
N ARG A 293 23.66 12.34 -4.03
CA ARG A 293 23.60 11.71 -2.71
C ARG A 293 24.46 12.48 -1.73
N LEU A 294 23.84 13.14 -0.76
CA LEU A 294 24.56 13.89 0.29
C LEU A 294 25.55 12.99 1.04
N LYS A 295 26.71 13.52 1.43
CA LYS A 295 27.65 12.83 2.32
C LYS A 295 27.00 12.58 3.71
N PRO A 296 27.44 11.53 4.44
CA PRO A 296 26.94 11.32 5.79
C PRO A 296 27.28 12.52 6.69
N GLY A 297 26.29 13.04 7.43
CA GLY A 297 26.47 14.17 8.35
C GLY A 297 26.41 15.57 7.72
N THR A 298 26.32 15.69 6.39
CA THR A 298 26.13 16.97 5.70
C THR A 298 24.67 17.41 5.77
N THR A 299 24.42 18.66 6.20
CA THR A 299 23.06 19.22 6.23
C THR A 299 22.64 19.73 4.85
N GLN A 300 21.33 19.87 4.64
CA GLN A 300 20.81 20.40 3.37
C GLN A 300 21.23 21.86 3.16
N GLU A 301 21.31 22.64 4.23
CA GLU A 301 21.75 24.03 4.19
C GLU A 301 23.21 24.14 3.73
N ALA A 302 24.09 23.27 4.23
CA ALA A 302 25.49 23.24 3.80
C ALA A 302 25.61 22.86 2.31
N ALA A 303 24.82 21.89 1.85
CA ALA A 303 24.79 21.51 0.44
C ALA A 303 24.27 22.64 -0.48
N GLN A 304 23.30 23.43 -0.02
CA GLN A 304 22.79 24.57 -0.78
C GLN A 304 23.83 25.69 -0.88
N VAL A 305 24.63 25.92 0.17
CA VAL A 305 25.74 26.88 0.15
C VAL A 305 26.84 26.43 -0.82
N ASP A 306 27.21 25.15 -0.80
CA ASP A 306 28.19 24.56 -1.71
C ASP A 306 27.77 24.73 -3.18
N LEU A 307 26.51 24.38 -3.50
CA LEU A 307 25.95 24.58 -4.84
C LEU A 307 25.92 26.05 -5.25
N ALA A 308 25.59 26.97 -4.35
CA ALA A 308 25.61 28.41 -4.63
C ALA A 308 27.03 28.93 -4.92
N GLN A 309 28.05 28.40 -4.22
CA GLN A 309 29.44 28.74 -4.48
C GLN A 309 29.87 28.26 -5.88
N ILE A 310 29.49 27.06 -6.28
CA ILE A 310 29.76 26.53 -7.62
C ILE A 310 29.09 27.43 -8.68
N ALA A 311 27.80 27.74 -8.52
CA ALA A 311 27.07 28.62 -9.42
C ALA A 311 27.76 29.99 -9.56
N GLY A 312 28.20 30.59 -8.45
CA GLY A 312 28.94 31.86 -8.46
C GLY A 312 30.28 31.77 -9.20
N SER A 313 31.00 30.67 -9.05
CA SER A 313 32.26 30.41 -9.77
C SER A 313 32.03 30.21 -11.27
N LEU A 314 30.96 29.51 -11.66
CA LEU A 314 30.60 29.29 -13.06
C LEU A 314 30.16 30.58 -13.74
N ALA A 315 29.33 31.40 -13.07
CA ALA A 315 28.92 32.71 -13.59
C ALA A 315 30.12 33.65 -13.83
N GLN A 316 31.20 33.53 -13.06
CA GLN A 316 32.43 34.30 -13.27
C GLN A 316 33.30 33.72 -14.38
N SER A 317 33.37 32.40 -14.49
CA SER A 317 34.20 31.70 -15.49
C SER A 317 33.57 31.74 -16.89
N PHE A 318 32.24 31.74 -16.97
CA PHE A 318 31.45 31.73 -18.20
C PHE A 318 30.37 32.83 -18.16
N PRO A 319 30.75 34.12 -18.20
CA PRO A 319 29.83 35.22 -17.96
C PRO A 319 28.75 35.42 -19.04
N GLU A 320 28.97 34.92 -20.26
CA GLU A 320 27.97 34.97 -21.34
C GLU A 320 27.00 33.79 -21.26
N GLN A 321 27.52 32.58 -21.09
CA GLN A 321 26.73 31.35 -21.11
C GLN A 321 26.03 31.09 -19.78
N ASP A 322 26.66 31.38 -18.64
CA ASP A 322 26.16 31.05 -17.28
C ASP A 322 25.76 32.27 -16.46
N LYS A 323 25.42 33.37 -17.14
CA LYS A 323 24.84 34.52 -16.47
C LYS A 323 23.57 34.12 -15.73
N GLY A 324 23.42 34.60 -14.49
CA GLY A 324 22.22 34.34 -13.68
C GLY A 324 22.02 32.88 -13.29
N ILE A 325 23.02 32.01 -13.49
CA ILE A 325 22.93 30.60 -13.12
C ILE A 325 22.79 30.44 -11.61
N GLY A 326 21.94 29.50 -11.22
CA GLY A 326 21.84 29.01 -9.85
C GLY A 326 21.57 27.51 -9.84
N PHE A 327 21.73 26.92 -8.66
CA PHE A 327 21.40 25.52 -8.43
C PHE A 327 20.60 25.38 -7.14
N PHE A 328 19.61 24.52 -7.15
CA PHE A 328 18.88 24.12 -5.96
C PHE A 328 18.54 22.64 -6.02
N PHE A 329 17.98 22.08 -4.95
CA PHE A 329 17.57 20.69 -4.95
C PHE A 329 16.19 20.47 -4.35
N THR A 330 15.59 19.35 -4.73
CA THR A 330 14.35 18.85 -4.14
C THR A 330 14.55 17.44 -3.56
N PRO A 331 13.91 17.10 -2.43
CA PRO A 331 14.01 15.77 -1.85
C PRO A 331 13.49 14.68 -2.79
N SER A 332 14.07 13.49 -2.72
CA SER A 332 13.60 12.34 -3.51
C SER A 332 12.11 12.00 -3.34
N SER A 333 11.50 12.37 -2.20
CA SER A 333 10.07 12.20 -1.96
C SER A 333 9.14 12.93 -2.94
N THR A 334 9.65 13.90 -3.72
CA THR A 334 8.86 14.62 -4.73
C THR A 334 9.00 14.04 -6.14
N TRP A 335 9.83 13.01 -6.35
CA TRP A 335 10.09 12.44 -7.67
C TRP A 335 8.88 11.72 -8.26
N VAL A 336 8.14 10.99 -7.41
CA VAL A 336 6.93 10.25 -7.83
C VAL A 336 5.75 11.19 -8.01
N ALA A 337 5.64 12.19 -7.12
CA ALA A 337 4.56 13.16 -7.13
C ALA A 337 5.12 14.52 -6.75
N SER A 338 5.04 15.46 -7.69
CA SER A 338 5.37 16.87 -7.43
C SER A 338 4.55 17.41 -6.25
N GLN A 339 5.00 18.49 -5.62
CA GLN A 339 4.25 19.09 -4.50
C GLN A 339 2.81 19.46 -4.89
N THR A 340 2.59 19.89 -6.13
CA THR A 340 1.26 20.16 -6.70
C THR A 340 0.44 18.87 -6.82
N THR A 341 1.03 17.80 -7.34
CA THR A 341 0.41 16.47 -7.44
C THR A 341 0.05 15.93 -6.06
N ARG A 342 0.92 16.09 -5.05
CA ARG A 342 0.65 15.67 -3.67
C ARG A 342 -0.53 16.42 -3.07
N ARG A 343 -0.62 17.75 -3.28
CA ARG A 343 -1.78 18.54 -2.86
C ARG A 343 -3.06 18.07 -3.55
N ALA A 344 -3.01 17.83 -4.86
CA ALA A 344 -4.16 17.31 -5.60
C ALA A 344 -4.62 15.94 -5.09
N LEU A 345 -3.69 15.04 -4.77
CA LEU A 345 -3.99 13.72 -4.20
C LEU A 345 -4.62 13.80 -2.81
N TRP A 346 -4.20 14.76 -1.97
CA TRP A 346 -4.86 15.03 -0.69
C TRP A 346 -6.29 15.53 -0.85
N VAL A 347 -6.52 16.46 -1.79
CA VAL A 347 -7.87 16.96 -2.10
C VAL A 347 -8.74 15.82 -2.64
N LEU A 348 -8.22 14.99 -3.54
CA LEU A 348 -8.91 13.84 -4.10
C LEU A 348 -9.27 12.81 -3.02
N LEU A 349 -8.35 12.52 -2.10
CA LEU A 349 -8.59 11.63 -0.97
C LEU A 349 -9.71 12.16 -0.07
N GLY A 350 -9.71 13.47 0.22
CA GLY A 350 -10.77 14.13 0.96
C GLY A 350 -12.13 14.03 0.24
N ALA A 351 -12.17 14.35 -1.05
CA ALA A 351 -13.39 14.29 -1.86
C ALA A 351 -13.99 12.87 -1.89
N VAL A 352 -13.17 11.83 -2.06
CA VAL A 352 -13.64 10.45 -2.09
C VAL A 352 -14.03 9.94 -0.70
N THR A 353 -13.43 10.47 0.37
CA THR A 353 -13.89 10.21 1.74
C THR A 353 -15.28 10.81 1.96
N PHE A 354 -15.54 12.04 1.51
CA PHE A 354 -16.87 12.63 1.54
C PHE A 354 -17.88 11.84 0.71
N LEU A 355 -17.47 11.36 -0.48
CA LEU A 355 -18.32 10.51 -1.32
C LEU A 355 -18.75 9.24 -0.57
N LEU A 356 -17.82 8.59 0.13
CA LEU A 356 -18.12 7.41 0.96
C LEU A 356 -19.06 7.77 2.12
N LEU A 357 -18.84 8.90 2.80
CA LEU A 357 -19.73 9.38 3.87
C LEU A 357 -21.14 9.65 3.36
N ILE A 358 -21.29 10.26 2.18
CA ILE A 358 -22.59 10.50 1.54
C ILE A 358 -23.28 9.16 1.21
N ALA A 359 -22.53 8.17 0.70
CA ALA A 359 -23.08 6.83 0.45
C ALA A 359 -23.57 6.18 1.75
N CYS A 360 -22.78 6.25 2.84
CA CYS A 360 -23.18 5.76 4.15
C CYS A 360 -24.43 6.48 4.69
N LEU A 361 -24.52 7.80 4.53
CA LEU A 361 -25.66 8.61 4.95
C LEU A 361 -26.92 8.27 4.15
N ASN A 362 -26.80 8.05 2.83
CA ASN A 362 -27.90 7.59 1.99
C ASN A 362 -28.42 6.22 2.43
N ILE A 363 -27.52 5.29 2.76
CA ILE A 363 -27.90 3.97 3.30
C ILE A 363 -28.60 4.12 4.65
N ALA A 364 -28.09 4.97 5.54
CA ALA A 364 -28.73 5.25 6.83
C ALA A 364 -30.15 5.81 6.64
N ASN A 365 -30.34 6.76 5.73
CA ASN A 365 -31.65 7.32 5.41
C ASN A 365 -32.62 6.27 4.86
N LEU A 366 -32.15 5.38 3.98
CA LEU A 366 -32.95 4.26 3.48
C LEU A 366 -33.37 3.29 4.59
N LEU A 367 -32.47 3.01 5.54
CA LEU A 367 -32.77 2.16 6.69
C LEU A 367 -33.75 2.83 7.66
N LEU A 368 -33.58 4.13 7.92
CA LEU A 368 -34.47 4.93 8.78
C LEU A 368 -35.88 5.02 8.20
N ALA A 369 -36.02 5.31 6.90
CA ALA A 369 -37.32 5.33 6.20
C ALA A 369 -38.06 3.99 6.27
N ARG A 370 -37.32 2.90 6.48
CA ARG A 370 -37.86 1.56 6.65
C ARG A 370 -38.22 1.23 8.09
N GLY A 371 -37.43 1.70 9.04
CA GLY A 371 -37.71 1.60 10.47
C GLY A 371 -39.02 2.31 10.82
N THR A 372 -39.28 3.47 10.22
CA THR A 372 -40.55 4.18 10.39
C THR A 372 -41.75 3.40 9.84
N ALA A 373 -41.60 2.70 8.70
CA ALA A 373 -42.65 1.82 8.19
C ALA A 373 -42.98 0.63 9.12
N ARG A 374 -42.05 0.22 9.98
CA ARG A 374 -42.25 -0.82 11.01
C ARG A 374 -42.75 -0.28 12.36
N MET A 375 -42.88 1.04 12.53
CA MET A 375 -43.33 1.63 13.80
C MET A 375 -44.72 1.14 14.24
N ARG A 376 -45.65 0.91 13.29
CA ARG A 376 -46.97 0.34 13.61
C ARG A 376 -46.86 -1.07 14.21
N GLU A 377 -45.96 -1.89 13.67
CA GLU A 377 -45.76 -3.27 14.14
C GLU A 377 -45.07 -3.28 15.51
N ILE A 378 -44.12 -2.36 15.72
CA ILE A 378 -43.44 -2.15 17.00
C ILE A 378 -44.45 -1.70 18.06
N ALA A 379 -45.31 -0.72 17.75
CA ALA A 379 -46.34 -0.20 18.64
C ALA A 379 -47.35 -1.27 19.10
N VAL A 380 -47.77 -2.15 18.18
CA VAL A 380 -48.66 -3.28 18.51
C VAL A 380 -47.96 -4.28 19.44
N ARG A 381 -46.67 -4.58 19.21
CA ARG A 381 -45.90 -5.51 20.06
C ARG A 381 -45.56 -4.91 21.44
N THR A 382 -45.35 -3.61 21.55
CA THR A 382 -45.26 -2.93 22.86
C THR A 382 -46.59 -3.00 23.60
N ALA A 383 -47.72 -2.79 22.92
CA ALA A 383 -49.04 -2.92 23.52
C ALA A 383 -49.33 -4.35 24.02
N LEU A 384 -48.73 -5.37 23.38
CA LEU A 384 -48.79 -6.78 23.79
C LEU A 384 -47.72 -7.16 24.84
N GLY A 385 -46.94 -6.22 25.38
CA GLY A 385 -46.02 -6.45 26.50
C GLY A 385 -44.61 -6.94 26.14
N ALA A 386 -44.15 -6.75 24.89
CA ALA A 386 -42.78 -7.14 24.51
C ALA A 386 -41.72 -6.33 25.30
N SER A 387 -40.72 -7.02 25.89
CA SER A 387 -39.65 -6.36 26.64
C SER A 387 -38.76 -5.49 25.72
N ARG A 388 -38.22 -4.37 26.26
CA ARG A 388 -37.38 -3.41 25.51
C ARG A 388 -36.18 -4.08 24.83
N ALA A 389 -35.57 -5.08 25.48
CA ALA A 389 -34.47 -5.86 24.90
C ALA A 389 -34.91 -6.64 23.65
N ARG A 390 -36.13 -7.17 23.63
CA ARG A 390 -36.69 -7.94 22.50
C ARG A 390 -37.07 -7.04 21.32
N LEU A 391 -37.43 -5.79 21.60
CA LEU A 391 -37.72 -4.77 20.58
C LEU A 391 -36.45 -4.22 19.92
N ILE A 392 -35.41 -3.91 20.69
CA ILE A 392 -34.11 -3.50 20.15
C ILE A 392 -33.53 -4.60 19.24
N ARG A 393 -33.62 -5.86 19.66
CA ARG A 393 -33.19 -7.04 18.90
C ARG A 393 -33.95 -7.32 17.60
N PHE A 394 -35.12 -6.72 17.43
CA PHE A 394 -35.94 -6.88 16.22
C PHE A 394 -35.67 -5.76 15.19
N VAL A 395 -35.12 -4.65 15.65
CA VAL A 395 -34.83 -3.44 14.86
C VAL A 395 -33.37 -3.41 14.40
N MET A 396 -32.43 -3.84 15.25
CA MET A 396 -31.04 -4.16 14.90
C MET A 396 -30.99 -5.47 14.11
#